data_AF-A0A7W1C8H5-F1
#
_entry.id   AF-A0A7W1C8H5-F1
#
_cell.length_a   1.000
_cell.length_b   1.000
_cell.length_c   1.000
_cell.angle_alpha   90.00
_cell.angle_beta   90.00
_cell.angle_gamma   90.00
#
_symmetry.space_group_name_H-M   'P 1'
#
loop_
_entity.id
_entity.type
_entity.pdbx_description
1 polymer ?
#
loop_
_entity_poly.entity_id
_entity_poly.type
_entity_poly.pdbx_seq_one_letter_code
_entity_poly.pdbx_strand_id
1 'polypeptide(L)'
;MALSANLGFPRIGRKRELKKATEGYWSGKVSADDLRQTTAALRREQWETQHAAGIDHIPSNAFSLYDHVLDTIALVGAVPERYGWEAEAGGQDTYFAMARGSQREGLDVPAMEMTKWFDTNYHYIVPEFSPGQTFRLASTKPVDEFREALTMGVRTRPVLLGPVSFLLLGKARQEGFDPLAAHLDPAIDVYVRLVRQLADAGAEWLQFDEPCFVQDRTIDEIA
;
A
#
# COMPACT_ATOMS: atom_id res chain seq x y z
N MET A 1 20.40 -25.82 1.17
CA MET A 1 20.55 -24.96 -0.02
C MET A 1 20.16 -23.56 0.40
N ALA A 2 20.92 -22.52 0.03
CA ALA A 2 20.55 -21.14 0.35
C ALA A 2 19.44 -20.67 -0.61
N LEU A 3 18.49 -19.87 -0.11
CA LEU A 3 17.42 -19.28 -0.90
C LEU A 3 17.70 -17.80 -1.15
N SER A 4 17.41 -17.33 -2.35
CA SER A 4 17.48 -15.94 -2.77
C SER A 4 16.14 -15.24 -2.56
N ALA A 5 16.16 -13.99 -2.12
CA ALA A 5 14.96 -13.20 -1.88
C ALA A 5 15.14 -11.76 -2.34
N ASN A 6 14.10 -11.21 -2.96
CA ASN A 6 14.02 -9.78 -3.24
C ASN A 6 12.92 -9.14 -2.37
N LEU A 7 13.20 -8.00 -1.76
CA LEU A 7 12.26 -7.29 -0.87
C LEU A 7 11.27 -6.41 -1.64
N GLY A 8 11.61 -6.02 -2.87
CA GLY A 8 10.77 -5.18 -3.72
C GLY A 8 11.37 -4.97 -5.10
N PHE A 9 10.57 -4.51 -6.07
CA PHE A 9 11.04 -4.26 -7.42
C PHE A 9 10.57 -2.87 -7.90
N PRO A 10 11.41 -2.09 -8.62
CA PRO A 10 11.03 -0.75 -9.08
C PRO A 10 9.83 -0.80 -10.03
N ARG A 11 8.76 -0.11 -9.64
CA ARG A 11 7.45 -0.16 -10.31
C ARG A 11 7.28 0.77 -11.51
N ILE A 12 8.19 1.71 -11.72
CA ILE A 12 8.02 2.82 -12.67
C ILE A 12 8.01 2.37 -14.15
N GLY A 13 8.59 1.19 -14.43
CA GLY A 13 8.76 0.65 -15.77
C GLY A 13 9.98 1.24 -16.50
N ARG A 14 10.54 0.50 -17.47
CA ARG A 14 11.79 0.83 -18.16
C ARG A 14 11.74 2.17 -18.89
N LYS A 15 10.56 2.58 -19.36
CA LYS A 15 10.32 3.85 -20.08
C LYS A 15 9.32 4.75 -19.35
N ARG A 16 9.23 4.61 -18.02
CA ARG A 16 8.33 5.35 -17.13
C ARG A 16 6.85 5.20 -17.52
N GLU A 17 6.47 3.98 -17.89
CA GLU A 17 5.12 3.60 -18.31
C GLU A 17 4.10 3.93 -17.22
N LEU A 18 4.43 3.63 -15.95
CA LEU A 18 3.55 3.93 -14.83
C LEU A 18 3.27 5.43 -14.73
N LYS A 19 4.30 6.27 -14.81
CA LYS A 19 4.16 7.74 -14.77
C LYS A 19 3.24 8.23 -15.89
N LYS A 20 3.45 7.77 -17.13
CA LYS A 20 2.64 8.19 -18.28
C LYS A 20 1.18 7.78 -18.12
N ALA A 21 0.93 6.56 -17.64
CA ALA A 21 -0.42 6.06 -17.44
C ALA A 21 -1.15 6.82 -16.31
N THR A 22 -0.49 7.06 -15.17
CA THR A 22 -1.10 7.80 -14.06
C THR A 22 -1.35 9.27 -14.41
N GLU A 23 -0.41 9.96 -15.04
CA GLU A 23 -0.61 11.34 -15.52
C GLU A 23 -1.68 11.43 -16.62
N GLY A 24 -1.72 10.44 -17.51
CA GLY A 24 -2.77 10.31 -18.51
C GLY A 24 -4.15 10.13 -17.86
N TYR A 25 -4.23 9.33 -16.80
CA TYR A 25 -5.47 9.11 -16.06
C TYR A 25 -5.93 10.39 -15.37
N TRP A 26 -5.02 11.10 -14.68
CA TRP A 26 -5.34 12.36 -14.00
C TRP A 26 -5.81 13.46 -14.95
N SER A 27 -5.31 13.46 -16.19
CA SER A 27 -5.73 14.40 -17.23
C SER A 27 -6.93 13.94 -18.07
N GLY A 28 -7.54 12.78 -17.75
CA GLY A 28 -8.69 12.23 -18.45
C GLY A 28 -8.39 11.63 -19.84
N LYS A 29 -7.10 11.45 -20.18
CA LYS A 29 -6.66 10.89 -21.47
C LYS A 29 -6.51 9.37 -21.46
N VAL A 30 -6.41 8.77 -20.28
CA VAL A 30 -6.30 7.33 -20.07
C VAL A 30 -7.49 6.92 -19.21
N SER A 31 -8.24 5.91 -19.64
CA SER A 31 -9.37 5.41 -18.86
C SER A 31 -8.89 4.64 -17.62
N ALA A 32 -9.79 4.41 -16.66
CA ALA A 32 -9.46 3.54 -15.53
C ALA A 32 -9.05 2.13 -15.98
N ASP A 33 -9.67 1.63 -17.06
CA ASP A 33 -9.40 0.32 -17.63
C ASP A 33 -8.01 0.25 -18.27
N ASP A 34 -7.63 1.27 -19.03
CA ASP A 34 -6.29 1.37 -19.63
C ASP A 34 -5.19 1.49 -18.56
N LEU A 35 -5.46 2.21 -17.47
CA LEU A 35 -4.54 2.27 -16.33
C LEU A 35 -4.38 0.90 -15.67
N ARG A 36 -5.49 0.17 -15.45
CA ARG A 36 -5.45 -1.20 -14.90
C ARG A 36 -4.69 -2.15 -15.83
N GLN A 37 -4.91 -2.09 -17.13
CA GLN A 37 -4.18 -2.91 -18.11
C GLN A 37 -2.67 -2.61 -18.10
N THR A 38 -2.31 -1.32 -18.10
CA THR A 38 -0.90 -0.91 -18.07
C THR A 38 -0.20 -1.39 -16.80
N THR A 39 -0.85 -1.26 -15.65
CA THR A 39 -0.27 -1.65 -14.36
C THR A 39 -0.19 -3.17 -14.20
N ALA A 40 -1.16 -3.93 -14.70
CA ALA A 40 -1.10 -5.39 -14.78
C ALA A 40 0.05 -5.87 -15.68
N ALA A 41 0.25 -5.22 -16.84
CA ALA A 41 1.38 -5.53 -17.72
C ALA A 41 2.73 -5.27 -17.03
N LEU A 42 2.85 -4.18 -16.28
CA LEU A 42 4.06 -3.88 -15.51
C LEU A 42 4.32 -4.89 -14.39
N ARG A 43 3.30 -5.29 -13.62
CA ARG A 43 3.46 -6.32 -12.59
C ARG A 43 3.90 -7.66 -13.19
N ARG A 44 3.25 -8.07 -14.29
CA ARG A 44 3.62 -9.27 -15.07
C ARG A 44 5.10 -9.25 -15.48
N GLU A 45 5.55 -8.17 -16.11
CA GLU A 45 6.95 -8.03 -16.54
C GLU A 45 7.93 -8.16 -15.35
N GLN A 46 7.59 -7.57 -14.20
CA GLN A 46 8.43 -7.62 -12.99
C GLN A 46 8.53 -9.03 -12.41
N TRP A 47 7.42 -9.76 -12.35
CA TRP A 47 7.41 -11.14 -11.87
C TRP A 47 8.12 -12.09 -12.84
N GLU A 48 7.87 -11.97 -14.14
CA GLU A 48 8.57 -12.75 -15.18
C GLU A 48 10.07 -12.52 -15.14
N THR A 49 10.50 -11.26 -15.01
CA THR A 49 11.92 -10.90 -14.95
C THR A 49 12.61 -11.55 -13.74
N GLN A 50 11.99 -11.49 -12.57
CA GLN A 50 12.56 -12.06 -11.34
C GLN A 50 12.54 -13.60 -11.35
N HIS A 51 11.46 -14.19 -11.88
CA HIS A 51 11.35 -15.63 -12.05
C HIS A 51 12.39 -16.17 -13.05
N ALA A 52 12.56 -15.49 -14.19
CA ALA A 52 13.59 -15.84 -15.17
C ALA A 52 15.02 -15.67 -14.63
N ALA A 53 15.23 -14.76 -13.68
CA ALA A 53 16.49 -14.59 -12.98
C ALA A 53 16.75 -15.66 -11.89
N GLY A 54 15.80 -16.55 -11.63
CA GLY A 54 15.93 -17.62 -10.64
C GLY A 54 15.80 -17.17 -9.18
N ILE A 55 15.09 -16.06 -8.92
CA ILE A 55 14.83 -15.61 -7.54
C ILE A 55 13.80 -16.52 -6.87
N ASP A 56 14.12 -17.06 -5.69
CA ASP A 56 13.25 -18.01 -4.98
C ASP A 56 12.05 -17.32 -4.32
N HIS A 57 12.27 -16.18 -3.64
CA HIS A 57 11.21 -15.38 -3.03
C HIS A 57 11.00 -14.06 -3.78
N ILE A 58 9.99 -14.05 -4.65
CA ILE A 58 9.60 -12.90 -5.48
C ILE A 58 8.51 -12.09 -4.76
N PRO A 59 8.65 -10.76 -4.61
CA PRO A 59 7.67 -9.95 -3.90
C PRO A 59 6.40 -9.72 -4.74
N SER A 60 5.25 -9.70 -4.07
CA SER A 60 3.98 -9.14 -4.58
C SER A 60 3.45 -8.10 -3.59
N ASN A 61 2.47 -7.28 -3.99
CA ASN A 61 2.04 -6.10 -3.24
C ASN A 61 3.08 -4.98 -3.09
N ALA A 62 4.33 -5.18 -3.55
CA ALA A 62 5.35 -4.12 -3.65
C ALA A 62 5.03 -3.08 -4.76
N PHE A 63 4.16 -3.42 -5.71
CA PHE A 63 3.68 -2.49 -6.72
C PHE A 63 2.70 -1.48 -6.09
N SER A 64 2.68 -0.24 -6.60
CA SER A 64 1.72 0.79 -6.17
C SER A 64 1.45 1.76 -7.31
N LEU A 65 0.26 2.37 -7.32
CA LEU A 65 -0.07 3.45 -8.24
C LEU A 65 0.58 4.77 -7.85
N TYR A 66 0.87 4.96 -6.56
CA TYR A 66 1.43 6.21 -6.06
C TYR A 66 2.41 5.97 -4.92
N ASP A 67 1.94 5.38 -3.82
CA ASP A 67 2.74 5.10 -2.63
C ASP A 67 2.21 3.87 -1.86
N HIS A 68 3.12 3.03 -1.36
CA HIS A 68 2.79 1.82 -0.61
C HIS A 68 2.24 2.08 0.80
N VAL A 69 2.61 3.20 1.45
CA VAL A 69 1.98 3.58 2.72
C VAL A 69 0.56 4.05 2.45
N LEU A 70 0.34 4.83 1.39
CA LEU A 70 -1.00 5.15 0.91
C LEU A 70 -1.84 3.90 0.55
N ASP A 71 -1.23 2.89 -0.06
CA ASP A 71 -1.91 1.60 -0.30
C ASP A 71 -2.36 0.97 1.03
N THR A 72 -1.55 1.10 2.08
CA THR A 72 -1.88 0.60 3.43
C THR A 72 -3.03 1.41 4.05
N ILE A 73 -3.05 2.74 3.89
CA ILE A 73 -4.18 3.59 4.31
C ILE A 73 -5.48 3.10 3.66
N ALA A 74 -5.47 2.87 2.35
CA ALA A 74 -6.63 2.36 1.62
C ALA A 74 -6.99 0.92 2.00
N LEU A 75 -6.00 0.07 2.27
CA LEU A 75 -6.17 -1.32 2.69
C LEU A 75 -6.90 -1.45 4.01
N VAL A 76 -6.49 -0.67 5.02
CA VAL A 76 -7.05 -0.76 6.37
C VAL A 76 -8.24 0.18 6.59
N GLY A 77 -8.65 0.91 5.56
CA GLY A 77 -9.78 1.82 5.61
C GLY A 77 -9.52 3.07 6.46
N ALA A 78 -8.26 3.40 6.76
CA ALA A 78 -7.88 4.58 7.54
C ALA A 78 -7.95 5.88 6.71
N VAL A 79 -8.95 6.01 5.84
CA VAL A 79 -9.12 7.15 4.95
C VAL A 79 -9.77 8.30 5.71
N PRO A 80 -9.19 9.52 5.70
CA PRO A 80 -9.81 10.65 6.36
C PRO A 80 -11.19 10.99 5.79
N GLU A 81 -12.16 11.30 6.66
CA GLU A 81 -13.57 11.55 6.30
C GLU A 81 -13.74 12.59 5.18
N ARG A 82 -12.87 13.61 5.14
CA ARG A 82 -12.90 14.66 4.11
C ARG A 82 -12.84 14.13 2.68
N TYR A 83 -12.29 12.95 2.46
CA TYR A 83 -12.18 12.36 1.13
C TYR A 83 -13.45 11.59 0.69
N GLY A 84 -14.43 11.38 1.59
CA GLY A 84 -15.70 10.72 1.25
C GLY A 84 -15.52 9.30 0.70
N TRP A 85 -14.68 8.48 1.34
CA TRP A 85 -14.35 7.14 0.83
C TRP A 85 -15.54 6.18 0.91
N GLU A 86 -16.11 5.88 -0.25
CA GLU A 86 -17.08 4.80 -0.44
C GLU A 86 -16.35 3.57 -1.03
N ALA A 87 -16.18 2.51 -0.25
CA ALA A 87 -15.32 1.37 -0.64
C ALA A 87 -15.80 0.61 -1.89
N GLU A 88 -17.07 0.75 -2.28
CA GLU A 88 -17.66 0.03 -3.42
C GLU A 88 -17.75 0.89 -4.70
N ALA A 89 -17.50 2.21 -4.63
CA ALA A 89 -17.55 3.11 -5.79
C ALA A 89 -16.49 4.22 -5.71
N GLY A 90 -15.62 4.33 -6.73
CA GLY A 90 -14.72 5.48 -6.87
C GLY A 90 -13.41 5.45 -6.08
N GLY A 91 -13.08 4.32 -5.42
CA GLY A 91 -11.90 4.20 -4.57
C GLY A 91 -10.57 4.62 -5.23
N GLN A 92 -10.41 4.46 -6.55
CA GLN A 92 -9.19 4.91 -7.24
C GLN A 92 -9.07 6.45 -7.31
N ASP A 93 -10.18 7.16 -7.51
CA ASP A 93 -10.17 8.62 -7.54
C ASP A 93 -9.94 9.17 -6.14
N THR A 94 -10.57 8.59 -5.12
CA THR A 94 -10.33 8.96 -3.72
C THR A 94 -8.90 8.65 -3.29
N TYR A 95 -8.33 7.52 -3.74
CA TYR A 95 -6.92 7.16 -3.54
C TYR A 95 -6.00 8.25 -4.10
N PHE A 96 -6.27 8.71 -5.32
CA PHE A 96 -5.50 9.78 -5.92
C PHE A 96 -5.76 11.16 -5.31
N ALA A 97 -6.94 11.42 -4.77
CA ALA A 97 -7.25 12.64 -4.04
C ALA A 97 -6.48 12.72 -2.72
N MET A 98 -6.29 11.60 -2.01
CA MET A 98 -5.39 11.56 -0.86
C MET A 98 -3.95 11.91 -1.24
N ALA A 99 -3.47 11.39 -2.38
CA ALA A 99 -2.09 11.61 -2.83
C ALA A 99 -1.79 13.04 -3.32
N ARG A 100 -2.75 13.70 -3.99
CA ARG A 100 -2.50 14.94 -4.74
C ARG A 100 -3.55 16.03 -4.56
N GLY A 101 -4.55 15.80 -3.72
CA GLY A 101 -5.73 16.64 -3.62
C GLY A 101 -6.69 16.44 -4.80
N SER A 102 -7.85 17.07 -4.70
CA SER A 102 -8.86 17.13 -5.74
C SER A 102 -9.49 18.52 -5.75
N GLN A 103 -9.79 19.03 -6.94
CA GLN A 103 -10.55 20.27 -7.16
C GLN A 103 -11.66 19.99 -8.18
N ARG A 104 -12.50 18.99 -7.90
CA ARG A 104 -13.61 18.58 -8.76
C ARG A 104 -14.92 19.04 -8.16
N GLU A 105 -15.96 19.17 -8.99
CA GLU A 105 -17.30 19.48 -8.51
C GLU A 105 -17.75 18.38 -7.52
N GLY A 106 -18.03 18.78 -6.27
CA GLY A 106 -18.37 17.87 -5.18
C GLY A 106 -17.21 17.35 -4.32
N LEU A 107 -15.94 17.61 -4.69
CA LEU A 107 -14.77 17.25 -3.88
C LEU A 107 -13.60 18.22 -4.10
N ASP A 108 -13.52 19.24 -3.23
CA ASP A 108 -12.41 20.19 -3.11
C ASP A 108 -11.66 19.94 -1.80
N VAL A 109 -10.54 19.23 -1.89
CA VAL A 109 -9.76 18.77 -0.72
C VAL A 109 -8.27 18.82 -0.99
N PRO A 110 -7.46 19.25 0.00
CA PRO A 110 -6.01 19.22 -0.13
C PRO A 110 -5.47 17.79 -0.13
N ALA A 111 -4.26 17.62 -0.65
CA ALA A 111 -3.51 16.38 -0.52
C ALA A 111 -3.20 16.09 0.97
N MET A 112 -2.99 14.82 1.28
CA MET A 112 -2.37 14.42 2.53
C MET A 112 -0.90 14.87 2.55
N GLU A 113 -0.32 14.93 3.74
CA GLU A 113 1.09 15.27 3.90
C GLU A 113 1.98 14.20 3.27
N MET A 114 3.07 14.65 2.66
CA MET A 114 4.10 13.79 2.09
C MET A 114 5.44 14.11 2.74
N THR A 115 6.15 13.10 3.23
CA THR A 115 7.47 13.26 3.88
C THR A 115 8.44 12.17 3.43
N LYS A 116 9.73 12.32 3.78
CA LYS A 116 10.76 11.36 3.39
C LYS A 116 10.53 10.00 4.05
N TRP A 117 10.76 8.95 3.28
CA TRP A 117 10.85 7.59 3.78
C TRP A 117 12.23 7.37 4.38
N PHE A 118 12.32 7.51 5.71
CA PHE A 118 13.57 7.44 6.47
C PHE A 118 14.64 8.39 5.88
N ASP A 119 15.88 7.92 5.76
CA ASP A 119 17.01 8.66 5.19
C ASP A 119 17.11 8.54 3.66
N THR A 120 16.09 7.99 3.00
CA THR A 120 16.06 7.84 1.54
C THR A 120 15.54 9.11 0.84
N ASN A 121 15.60 9.12 -0.50
CA ASN A 121 14.96 10.15 -1.33
C ASN A 121 13.53 9.77 -1.77
N TYR A 122 13.03 8.60 -1.37
CA TYR A 122 11.63 8.24 -1.56
C TYR A 122 10.76 9.03 -0.57
N HIS A 123 9.54 9.36 -0.97
CA HIS A 123 8.59 10.03 -0.10
C HIS A 123 7.31 9.21 0.00
N TYR A 124 6.71 9.19 1.18
CA TYR A 124 5.46 8.48 1.44
C TYR A 124 4.36 9.44 1.91
N ILE A 125 3.11 9.00 1.78
CA ILE A 125 1.95 9.73 2.28
C ILE A 125 1.76 9.40 3.76
N VAL A 126 1.84 10.42 4.62
CA VAL A 126 1.77 10.29 6.08
C VAL A 126 0.35 9.90 6.49
N PRO A 127 0.13 8.71 7.11
CA PRO A 127 -1.18 8.33 7.65
C PRO A 127 -1.71 9.36 8.65
N GLU A 128 -3.02 9.59 8.66
CA GLU A 128 -3.67 10.51 9.58
C GLU A 128 -4.62 9.75 10.50
N PHE A 129 -4.40 9.89 11.81
CA PHE A 129 -5.16 9.18 12.82
C PHE A 129 -5.95 10.12 13.71
N SER A 130 -7.23 9.79 13.91
CA SER A 130 -8.14 10.50 14.81
C SER A 130 -8.76 9.54 15.83
N PRO A 131 -9.19 10.03 17.01
CA PRO A 131 -10.00 9.23 17.93
C PRO A 131 -11.28 8.72 17.26
N GLY A 132 -11.67 7.48 17.57
CA GLY A 132 -12.88 6.87 17.02
C GLY A 132 -12.80 6.46 15.54
N GLN A 133 -11.65 6.63 14.89
CA GLN A 133 -11.44 6.14 13.52
C GLN A 133 -11.63 4.63 13.46
N THR A 134 -12.31 4.16 12.41
CA THR A 134 -12.60 2.74 12.23
C THR A 134 -11.61 2.10 11.27
N PHE A 135 -11.24 0.85 11.57
CA PHE A 135 -10.34 0.04 10.76
C PHE A 135 -11.13 -1.13 10.18
N ARG A 136 -11.03 -1.32 8.86
CA ARG A 136 -11.69 -2.41 8.14
C ARG A 136 -10.87 -2.80 6.92
N LEU A 137 -10.98 -4.05 6.51
CA LEU A 137 -10.35 -4.49 5.26
C LEU A 137 -11.12 -3.85 4.08
N ALA A 138 -10.58 -2.78 3.53
CA ALA A 138 -11.22 -1.94 2.51
C ALA A 138 -10.59 -2.09 1.12
N SER A 139 -9.54 -2.91 0.98
CA SER A 139 -8.95 -3.29 -0.29
C SER A 139 -8.55 -4.76 -0.29
N THR A 140 -8.65 -5.42 -1.43
CA THR A 140 -8.18 -6.79 -1.69
C THR A 140 -6.87 -6.82 -2.46
N LYS A 141 -6.26 -5.65 -2.75
CA LYS A 141 -5.05 -5.52 -3.58
C LYS A 141 -3.96 -6.56 -3.28
N PRO A 142 -3.54 -6.83 -2.02
CA PRO A 142 -2.49 -7.82 -1.78
C PRO A 142 -2.89 -9.23 -2.22
N VAL A 143 -4.15 -9.60 -2.03
CA VAL A 143 -4.70 -10.90 -2.43
C VAL A 143 -4.86 -10.99 -3.94
N ASP A 144 -5.35 -9.92 -4.58
CA ASP A 144 -5.56 -9.87 -6.02
C ASP A 144 -4.24 -9.95 -6.79
N GLU A 145 -3.22 -9.21 -6.36
CA GLU A 145 -1.88 -9.26 -6.98
C GLU A 145 -1.20 -10.60 -6.74
N PHE A 146 -1.37 -11.22 -5.57
CA PHE A 146 -0.87 -12.56 -5.30
C PHE A 146 -1.53 -13.59 -6.24
N ARG A 147 -2.86 -13.56 -6.38
CA ARG A 147 -3.60 -14.43 -7.31
C ARG A 147 -3.19 -14.18 -8.76
N GLU A 148 -3.00 -12.92 -9.15
CA GLU A 148 -2.54 -12.56 -10.50
C GLU A 148 -1.20 -13.24 -10.82
N ALA A 149 -0.21 -13.15 -9.92
CA ALA A 149 1.07 -13.82 -10.09
C ALA A 149 0.94 -15.36 -10.17
N LEU A 150 0.07 -15.95 -9.33
CA LEU A 150 -0.20 -17.39 -9.36
C LEU A 150 -0.75 -17.87 -10.71
N THR A 151 -1.56 -17.07 -11.41
CA THR A 151 -2.07 -17.44 -12.75
C THR A 151 -0.96 -17.63 -13.79
N MET A 152 0.22 -17.06 -13.53
CA MET A 152 1.41 -17.18 -14.36
C MET A 152 2.35 -18.30 -13.90
N GLY A 153 1.98 -19.07 -12.88
CA GLY A 153 2.83 -20.06 -12.25
C GLY A 153 3.91 -19.47 -11.34
N VAL A 154 3.84 -18.17 -11.02
CA VAL A 154 4.79 -17.50 -10.14
C VAL A 154 4.19 -17.38 -8.74
N ARG A 155 4.70 -18.16 -7.79
CA ARG A 155 4.32 -18.01 -6.38
C ARG A 155 5.13 -16.88 -5.75
N THR A 156 4.44 -15.83 -5.32
CA THR A 156 5.08 -14.66 -4.72
C THR A 156 4.98 -14.67 -3.19
N ARG A 157 5.76 -13.80 -2.54
CA ARG A 157 5.65 -13.43 -1.13
C ARG A 157 5.00 -12.05 -1.03
N PRO A 158 3.74 -11.92 -0.59
CA PRO A 158 3.13 -10.62 -0.33
C PRO A 158 3.94 -9.80 0.68
N VAL A 159 4.19 -8.54 0.34
CA VAL A 159 4.87 -7.56 1.20
C VAL A 159 3.84 -6.61 1.78
N LEU A 160 3.84 -6.47 3.11
CA LEU A 160 2.93 -5.64 3.88
C LEU A 160 3.75 -4.72 4.77
N LEU A 161 3.41 -3.43 4.83
CA LEU A 161 3.87 -2.60 5.93
C LEU A 161 3.26 -3.16 7.22
N GLY A 162 4.06 -3.34 8.26
CA GLY A 162 3.59 -3.87 9.53
C GLY A 162 2.69 -2.89 10.27
N PRO A 163 1.76 -3.37 11.11
CA PRO A 163 0.80 -2.53 11.82
C PRO A 163 1.48 -1.52 12.77
N VAL A 164 2.60 -1.88 13.40
CA VAL A 164 3.29 -1.00 14.35
C VAL A 164 3.92 0.16 13.61
N SER A 165 4.72 -0.11 12.58
CA SER A 165 5.34 0.92 11.74
C SER A 165 4.29 1.76 11.03
N PHE A 166 3.20 1.16 10.54
CA PHE A 166 2.11 1.92 9.94
C PHE A 166 1.55 2.99 10.88
N LEU A 167 1.33 2.66 12.17
CA LEU A 167 0.83 3.59 13.17
C LEU A 167 1.91 4.62 13.58
N LEU A 168 3.16 4.18 13.75
CA LEU A 168 4.29 5.05 14.12
C LEU A 168 4.71 6.03 13.02
N LEU A 169 4.46 5.70 11.75
CA LEU A 169 4.72 6.58 10.61
C LEU A 169 3.63 7.64 10.41
N GLY A 170 2.49 7.52 11.09
CA GLY A 170 1.40 8.48 10.95
C GLY A 170 1.48 9.65 11.92
N LYS A 171 0.48 10.52 11.81
CA LYS A 171 0.27 11.65 12.71
C LYS A 171 -1.09 11.61 13.38
N ALA A 172 -1.09 11.92 14.67
CA ALA A 172 -2.31 12.21 15.40
C ALA A 172 -2.89 13.56 14.93
N ARG A 173 -4.21 13.61 14.73
CA ARG A 173 -4.93 14.85 14.41
C ARG A 173 -5.43 15.61 15.63
N GLN A 174 -5.30 15.00 16.81
CA GLN A 174 -5.66 15.59 18.09
C GLN A 174 -4.44 15.56 19.02
N GLU A 175 -4.19 16.65 19.74
CA GLU A 175 -3.11 16.73 20.73
C GLU A 175 -3.33 15.72 21.86
N GLY A 176 -2.25 15.08 22.30
CA GLY A 176 -2.29 14.04 23.35
C GLY A 176 -2.92 12.71 22.92
N PHE A 177 -3.30 12.56 21.65
CA PHE A 177 -3.77 11.28 21.12
C PHE A 177 -2.57 10.41 20.70
N ASP A 178 -2.52 9.19 21.22
CA ASP A 178 -1.54 8.17 20.84
C ASP A 178 -2.18 7.18 19.86
N PRO A 179 -1.82 7.23 18.56
CA PRO A 179 -2.36 6.31 17.56
C PRO A 179 -1.97 4.85 17.81
N LEU A 180 -0.76 4.57 18.32
CA LEU A 180 -0.31 3.21 18.53
C LEU A 180 -1.16 2.55 19.62
N ALA A 181 -1.28 3.21 20.78
CA ALA A 181 -2.07 2.70 21.90
C ALA A 181 -3.57 2.56 21.57
N ALA A 182 -4.12 3.47 20.76
CA ALA A 182 -5.55 3.48 20.46
C ALA A 182 -5.95 2.53 19.31
N HIS A 183 -5.08 2.31 18.33
CA HIS A 183 -5.45 1.69 17.05
C HIS A 183 -4.72 0.39 16.70
N LEU A 184 -3.76 -0.06 17.53
CA LEU A 184 -3.02 -1.30 17.25
C LEU A 184 -3.94 -2.53 17.18
N ASP A 185 -4.80 -2.74 18.17
CA ASP A 185 -5.72 -3.89 18.18
C ASP A 185 -6.69 -3.89 16.97
N PRO A 186 -7.41 -2.78 16.66
CA PRO A 186 -8.23 -2.70 15.44
C PRO A 186 -7.44 -2.90 14.14
N ALA A 187 -6.20 -2.41 14.06
CA ALA A 187 -5.34 -2.63 12.92
C ALA A 187 -4.98 -4.12 12.79
N ILE A 188 -4.55 -4.76 13.88
CA ILE A 188 -4.23 -6.19 13.93
C ILE A 188 -5.43 -7.03 13.45
N ASP A 189 -6.65 -6.70 13.87
CA ASP A 189 -7.85 -7.38 13.39
C ASP A 189 -8.01 -7.33 11.86
N VAL A 190 -7.65 -6.22 11.22
CA VAL A 190 -7.61 -6.12 9.75
C VAL A 190 -6.50 -7.00 9.18
N TYR A 191 -5.29 -6.94 9.73
CA TYR A 191 -4.17 -7.75 9.25
C TYR A 191 -4.45 -9.24 9.40
N VAL A 192 -5.06 -9.70 10.50
CA VAL A 192 -5.45 -11.10 10.69
C VAL A 192 -6.44 -11.55 9.61
N ARG A 193 -7.44 -10.71 9.28
CA ARG A 193 -8.37 -11.01 8.17
C ARG A 193 -7.64 -11.10 6.83
N LEU A 194 -6.73 -10.17 6.55
CA LEU A 194 -5.93 -10.19 5.32
C LEU A 194 -5.02 -11.42 5.23
N VAL A 195 -4.32 -11.76 6.31
CA VAL A 195 -3.44 -12.93 6.39
C VAL A 195 -4.22 -14.21 6.13
N ARG A 196 -5.43 -14.35 6.70
CA ARG A 196 -6.32 -15.48 6.40
C ARG A 196 -6.68 -15.54 4.91
N GLN A 197 -7.06 -14.43 4.30
CA GLN A 197 -7.36 -14.40 2.86
C GLN A 197 -6.16 -14.74 1.98
N LEU A 198 -4.95 -14.30 2.35
CA LEU A 198 -3.71 -14.64 1.66
C LEU A 198 -3.37 -16.13 1.82
N ALA A 199 -3.50 -16.67 3.03
CA ALA A 199 -3.32 -18.10 3.30
C ALA A 199 -4.31 -18.95 2.49
N ASP A 200 -5.60 -18.57 2.48
CA ASP A 200 -6.65 -19.22 1.70
C ASP A 200 -6.39 -19.15 0.19
N ALA A 201 -5.76 -18.06 -0.28
CA ALA A 201 -5.33 -17.94 -1.68
C ALA A 201 -4.10 -18.80 -2.01
N GLY A 202 -3.38 -19.32 -1.00
CA GLY A 202 -2.21 -20.19 -1.15
C GLY A 202 -0.86 -19.52 -0.85
N ALA A 203 -0.84 -18.36 -0.19
CA ALA A 203 0.41 -17.71 0.24
C ALA A 203 1.03 -18.47 1.42
N GLU A 204 2.26 -18.94 1.26
CA GLU A 204 3.01 -19.68 2.28
C GLU A 204 3.92 -18.78 3.13
N TRP A 205 4.34 -17.65 2.55
CA TRP A 205 5.22 -16.68 3.19
C TRP A 205 4.64 -15.29 3.05
N LEU A 206 4.81 -14.49 4.09
CA LEU A 206 4.50 -13.07 4.10
C LEU A 206 5.74 -12.31 4.55
N GLN A 207 5.94 -11.11 4.03
CA GLN A 207 6.92 -10.15 4.53
C GLN A 207 6.17 -9.03 5.23
N PHE A 208 6.42 -8.86 6.52
CA PHE A 208 5.98 -7.70 7.29
C PHE A 208 7.17 -6.77 7.47
N ASP A 209 7.06 -5.58 6.89
CA ASP A 209 8.08 -4.55 7.04
C ASP A 209 7.78 -3.76 8.31
N GLU A 210 8.64 -3.90 9.32
CA GLU A 210 8.62 -3.08 10.54
C GLU A 210 9.86 -2.15 10.62
N PRO A 211 10.04 -1.24 9.64
CA PRO A 211 11.27 -0.45 9.53
C PRO A 211 11.42 0.58 10.65
N CYS A 212 10.34 0.94 11.37
CA CYS A 212 10.43 1.89 12.48
C CYS A 212 11.36 1.43 13.60
N PHE A 213 11.65 0.13 13.71
CA PHE A 213 12.56 -0.43 14.71
C PHE A 213 14.06 -0.14 14.47
N VAL A 214 14.42 0.51 13.35
CA VAL A 214 15.78 1.02 13.15
C VAL A 214 16.01 2.41 13.77
N GLN A 215 14.95 3.05 14.27
CA GLN A 215 14.99 4.36 14.93
C GLN A 215 15.00 4.17 16.45
N ASP A 216 15.33 5.22 17.19
CA ASP A 216 15.17 5.22 18.64
C ASP A 216 13.67 5.05 19.01
N ARG A 217 13.37 4.09 19.87
CA ARG A 217 12.01 3.77 20.33
C ARG A 217 11.93 3.75 21.84
N THR A 218 10.78 4.14 22.35
CA THR A 218 10.39 3.95 23.74
C THR A 218 10.16 2.47 24.02
N ILE A 219 10.19 2.08 25.30
CA ILE A 219 9.90 0.70 25.72
C ILE A 219 8.47 0.32 25.33
N ASP A 220 7.52 1.25 25.47
CA ASP A 220 6.11 1.00 25.17
C ASP A 220 5.86 0.75 23.67
N GLU A 221 6.67 1.33 22.78
CA GLU A 221 6.57 1.11 21.33
C GLU A 221 7.15 -0.24 20.86
N ILE A 222 7.94 -0.92 21.70
CA ILE A 222 8.63 -2.18 21.37
C ILE A 222 8.19 -3.37 22.23
N ALA A 223 7.31 -3.15 23.20
CA ALA A 223 6.78 -4.16 24.11
C ALA A 223 5.69 -5.01 23.45
#